data_AF-A0A6G5AA67-F1
#
_entry.id   AF-A0A6G5AA67-F1
#
_cell.length_a   1.000
_cell.length_b   1.000
_cell.length_c   1.000
_cell.angle_alpha   90.00
_cell.angle_beta   90.00
_cell.angle_gamma   90.00
#
_symmetry.space_group_name_H-M   'P 1'
#
loop_
_entity.id
_entity.type
_entity.pdbx_description
1 polymer ?
#
loop_
_entity_poly.entity_id
_entity_poly.type
_entity_poly.pdbx_seq_one_letter_code
_entity_poly.pdbx_strand_id
1 'polypeptide(L)'
;IWRSTGPVTAYQWRDTKNVHVLSNLHHPKDAEVVSCKLFNESYINVTCPKATADYNSWMNAVDKSDQKRTCYRTDAPRSFGAELSFLNAAIVNSSFQTLTFGTCTFFGCLLTNGQGEQGHLPPEKDGAKKKLPENCWCE
;
A
#
# COMPACT_ATOMS: atom_id res chain seq x y z
N ILE A 1 9.59 -27.22 -9.80
CA ILE A 1 9.45 -28.52 -9.06
C ILE A 1 8.47 -28.28 -7.93
N TRP A 2 7.63 -29.25 -7.58
CA TRP A 2 6.72 -29.12 -6.44
C TRP A 2 6.64 -30.43 -5.64
N ARG A 3 6.28 -30.32 -4.36
CA ARG A 3 6.03 -31.44 -3.44
C ARG A 3 4.79 -31.11 -2.63
N SER A 4 3.88 -32.07 -2.47
CA SER A 4 2.66 -31.89 -1.67
C SER A 4 2.69 -32.81 -0.46
N THR A 5 2.22 -32.33 0.68
CA THR A 5 2.03 -33.10 1.92
C THR A 5 0.68 -32.71 2.49
N GLY A 6 -0.30 -33.62 2.39
CA GLY A 6 -1.69 -33.32 2.74
C GLY A 6 -2.24 -32.14 1.92
N PRO A 7 -2.87 -31.13 2.55
CA PRO A 7 -3.45 -29.98 1.85
C PRO A 7 -2.43 -28.91 1.45
N VAL A 8 -1.14 -29.08 1.79
CA VAL A 8 -0.11 -28.07 1.54
C VAL A 8 0.81 -28.50 0.40
N THR A 9 1.09 -27.59 -0.52
CA THR A 9 2.04 -27.77 -1.62
C THR A 9 3.19 -26.77 -1.50
N ALA A 10 4.41 -27.30 -1.53
CA ALA A 10 5.65 -26.56 -1.65
C ALA A 10 6.08 -26.47 -3.12
N TYR A 11 6.37 -25.27 -3.57
CA TYR A 11 6.82 -24.96 -4.92
C TYR A 11 8.26 -24.47 -4.87
N GLN A 12 9.07 -24.95 -5.80
CA GLN A 12 10.37 -24.39 -6.14
C GLN A 12 10.31 -23.98 -7.61
N TRP A 13 10.36 -22.67 -7.83
CA TRP A 13 10.39 -22.07 -9.16
C TRP A 13 11.67 -21.27 -9.31
N ARG A 14 12.24 -21.24 -10.51
CA ARG A 14 13.48 -20.52 -10.78
C ARG A 14 13.19 -19.49 -11.85
N ASP A 15 13.27 -18.23 -11.43
CA ASP A 15 13.41 -17.09 -12.34
C ASP A 15 14.91 -16.78 -12.45
N THR A 16 15.36 -15.57 -12.08
CA THR A 16 16.78 -15.25 -11.95
C THR A 16 17.43 -16.01 -10.78
N LYS A 17 16.67 -16.19 -9.69
CA LYS A 17 17.05 -16.95 -8.49
C LYS A 17 15.97 -17.99 -8.16
N ASN A 18 16.30 -18.95 -7.31
CA ASN A 18 15.31 -19.90 -6.80
C ASN A 18 14.33 -19.18 -5.85
N VAL A 19 13.05 -19.35 -6.13
CA VAL A 19 11.92 -18.88 -5.34
C VAL A 19 11.21 -20.09 -4.76
N HIS A 20 10.99 -20.06 -3.46
CA HIS A 20 10.29 -21.11 -2.73
C HIS A 20 8.97 -20.55 -2.19
N VAL A 21 7.86 -21.20 -2.53
CA VAL A 21 6.51 -20.79 -2.10
C VAL A 21 5.81 -21.97 -1.46
N LEU A 22 5.07 -21.71 -0.38
CA LEU A 22 4.17 -22.68 0.25
C LEU A 22 2.74 -22.19 0.08
N SER A 23 1.85 -23.08 -0.36
CA SER A 23 0.44 -22.75 -0.54
C SER A 23 -0.45 -23.94 -0.21
N ASN A 24 -1.59 -23.67 0.43
CA ASN A 24 -2.67 -24.63 0.67
C ASN A 24 -3.89 -24.43 -0.26
N LEU A 25 -3.87 -23.38 -1.09
CA LEU A 25 -5.01 -22.97 -1.91
C LEU A 25 -4.89 -23.44 -3.37
N HIS A 26 -3.67 -23.38 -3.91
CA HIS A 26 -3.42 -23.58 -5.33
C HIS A 26 -3.16 -25.04 -5.69
N HIS A 27 -3.59 -25.46 -6.88
CA HIS A 27 -3.17 -26.75 -7.41
C HIS A 27 -1.70 -26.72 -7.86
N PRO A 28 -0.93 -27.81 -7.71
CA PRO A 28 0.49 -27.82 -8.06
C PRO A 28 0.79 -27.62 -9.55
N LYS A 29 -0.19 -27.91 -10.41
CA LYS A 29 -0.09 -27.80 -11.87
C LYS A 29 -0.54 -26.45 -12.41
N ASP A 30 -1.14 -25.62 -11.57
CA ASP A 30 -1.63 -24.31 -12.00
C ASP A 30 -0.44 -23.39 -12.24
N ALA A 31 -0.38 -22.87 -13.46
CA ALA A 31 0.62 -21.92 -13.90
C ALA A 31 -0.05 -20.71 -14.53
N GLU A 32 0.61 -19.57 -14.42
CA GLU A 32 0.15 -18.30 -14.94
C GLU A 32 1.29 -17.62 -15.69
N VAL A 33 0.94 -16.85 -16.72
CA VAL A 33 1.90 -16.05 -17.48
C VAL A 33 1.85 -14.63 -16.93
N VAL A 34 2.97 -14.17 -16.36
CA VAL A 34 3.11 -12.84 -15.81
C VAL A 34 4.04 -11.99 -16.68
N SER A 35 3.69 -10.71 -16.85
CA SER A 35 4.56 -9.73 -17.51
C SER A 35 5.59 -9.21 -16.51
N CYS A 36 6.87 -9.47 -16.77
CA CYS A 36 7.99 -9.04 -15.96
C CYS A 36 8.70 -7.87 -16.64
N LYS A 37 8.88 -6.76 -15.92
CA LYS A 37 9.64 -5.60 -16.40
C LYS A 37 11.13 -5.85 -16.20
N LEU A 38 11.88 -5.80 -17.28
CA LEU A 38 13.34 -5.88 -17.29
C LEU A 38 13.98 -4.52 -16.97
N PHE A 39 15.27 -4.55 -16.65
CA PHE A 39 16.05 -3.34 -16.35
C PHE A 39 16.10 -2.34 -17.50
N ASN A 40 16.09 -2.82 -18.75
CA ASN A 40 16.03 -2.00 -19.96
C ASN A 40 14.62 -1.46 -20.27
N GLU A 41 13.72 -1.47 -19.29
CA GLU A 41 12.30 -1.07 -19.39
C GLU A 41 11.43 -1.87 -20.37
N SER A 42 11.97 -2.94 -20.97
CA SER A 42 11.18 -3.87 -21.78
C SER A 42 10.42 -4.87 -20.90
N TYR A 43 9.37 -5.49 -21.46
CA TYR A 43 8.55 -6.48 -20.78
C TYR A 43 8.76 -7.86 -21.39
N ILE A 44 8.88 -8.88 -20.54
CA ILE A 44 8.92 -10.29 -20.95
C ILE A 44 7.79 -11.06 -20.29
N ASN A 45 7.21 -12.00 -21.03
CA ASN A 45 6.21 -12.91 -20.50
C ASN A 45 6.90 -14.13 -19.91
N VAL A 46 6.70 -14.37 -18.62
CA VAL A 46 7.31 -15.48 -17.88
C VAL A 46 6.21 -16.37 -17.31
N THR A 47 6.32 -17.68 -17.55
CA THR A 47 5.42 -18.66 -16.94
C THR A 47 5.91 -19.01 -15.54
N CYS A 48 5.07 -18.79 -14.53
CA CYS A 48 5.34 -19.11 -13.13
C CYS A 48 4.20 -19.92 -12.51
N PRO A 49 4.42 -20.59 -11.37
CA PRO A 49 3.33 -21.21 -10.62
C PRO A 49 2.31 -20.15 -10.21
N LYS A 50 1.02 -20.47 -10.31
CA LYS A 50 -0.06 -19.55 -9.93
C LYS A 50 0.07 -19.04 -8.49
N ALA A 51 0.49 -19.91 -7.58
CA ALA A 51 0.78 -19.53 -6.19
C ALA A 51 1.79 -18.38 -6.06
N THR A 52 2.77 -18.30 -6.97
CA THR A 52 3.76 -17.21 -7.00
C THR A 52 3.15 -15.92 -7.57
N ALA A 53 2.34 -16.02 -8.62
CA ALA A 53 1.67 -14.87 -9.23
C ALA A 53 0.69 -14.21 -8.25
N ASP A 54 -0.15 -15.01 -7.58
CA ASP A 54 -1.13 -14.55 -6.60
C ASP A 54 -0.44 -13.94 -5.36
N TYR A 55 0.65 -14.56 -4.89
CA TYR A 55 1.48 -13.99 -3.83
C TYR A 55 2.00 -12.60 -4.18
N ASN A 56 2.63 -12.43 -5.35
CA ASN A 56 3.14 -11.13 -5.78
C ASN A 56 2.04 -10.07 -5.95
N SER A 57 0.84 -10.49 -6.36
CA SER A 57 -0.31 -9.60 -6.53
C SER A 57 -0.82 -9.05 -5.18
N TRP A 58 -0.76 -9.85 -4.11
CA TRP A 58 -1.38 -9.51 -2.83
C TRP A 58 -0.39 -9.08 -1.73
N MET A 59 0.88 -9.46 -1.80
CA MET A 59 1.86 -9.21 -0.74
C MET A 59 2.14 -7.75 -0.44
N ASN A 60 2.00 -6.88 -1.44
CA ASN A 60 2.33 -5.46 -1.31
C ASN A 60 1.30 -4.68 -0.47
N ALA A 61 0.25 -5.32 0.08
CA ALA A 61 -0.78 -4.63 0.85
C ALA A 61 -0.20 -3.91 2.09
N VAL A 62 0.69 -4.57 2.83
CA VAL A 62 1.32 -3.99 4.02
C VAL A 62 2.24 -2.84 3.64
N ASP A 63 3.12 -3.04 2.65
CA ASP A 63 4.04 -1.99 2.18
C ASP A 63 3.30 -0.77 1.64
N LYS A 64 2.20 -0.97 0.90
CA LYS A 64 1.33 0.12 0.44
C LYS A 64 0.68 0.85 1.62
N SER A 65 0.27 0.14 2.67
CA SER A 65 -0.29 0.76 3.87
C SER A 65 0.75 1.60 4.62
N ASP A 66 2.00 1.12 4.70
CA ASP A 66 3.11 1.82 5.35
C ASP A 66 3.58 3.03 4.54
N GLN A 67 3.58 2.91 3.21
CA GLN A 67 3.82 4.03 2.30
C GLN A 67 2.79 5.15 2.52
N LYS A 68 1.49 4.81 2.54
CA LYS A 68 0.41 5.78 2.81
C LYS A 68 0.56 6.40 4.20
N ARG A 69 0.90 5.60 5.21
CA ARG A 69 1.19 6.10 6.56
C ARG A 69 2.34 7.10 6.56
N THR A 70 3.39 6.87 5.77
CA THR A 70 4.52 7.81 5.64
C THR A 70 4.09 9.12 4.98
N CYS A 71 3.20 9.08 3.98
CA CYS A 71 2.64 10.28 3.34
C CYS A 71 1.79 11.15 4.29
N TYR A 72 1.05 10.52 5.22
CA TYR A 72 0.22 11.23 6.21
C TYR A 72 0.90 11.46 7.56
N ARG A 73 2.20 11.16 7.66
CA ARG A 73 2.93 11.22 8.93
C ARG A 73 2.97 12.65 9.43
N THR A 74 2.26 12.90 10.53
CA THR A 74 2.37 14.15 11.28
C THR A 74 3.69 14.16 12.05
N ASP A 75 4.39 15.29 12.08
CA ASP A 75 5.70 15.45 12.71
C ASP A 75 5.60 15.40 14.24
N ALA A 76 5.38 14.21 14.80
CA ALA A 76 5.31 14.00 16.24
C ALA A 76 6.65 13.52 16.82
N PRO A 77 7.00 13.92 18.06
CA PRO A 77 8.21 13.45 18.73
C PRO A 77 8.17 11.92 18.94
N ARG A 78 9.34 11.28 18.75
CA ARG A 78 9.52 9.81 18.75
C ARG A 78 9.02 9.07 20.00
N SER A 79 8.78 9.75 21.12
CA SER A 79 8.36 9.16 22.39
C SER A 79 6.89 8.75 22.46
N PHE A 80 6.07 9.09 21.47
CA PHE A 80 4.63 8.79 21.43
C PHE A 80 4.26 7.75 20.34
N GLY A 81 5.20 6.85 20.01
CA GLY A 81 5.16 6.03 18.78
C GLY A 81 4.03 5.00 18.66
N ALA A 82 3.49 4.48 19.77
CA ALA A 82 2.42 3.49 19.76
C ALA A 82 1.04 4.14 19.53
N GLU A 83 0.71 5.21 20.26
CA GLU A 83 -0.57 5.94 20.11
C GLU A 83 -0.76 6.52 18.70
N LEU A 84 0.29 7.13 18.14
CA LEU A 84 0.25 7.66 16.77
C LEU A 84 0.12 6.55 15.72
N SER A 85 0.52 5.31 16.02
CA SER A 85 0.34 4.21 15.07
C SER A 85 -1.14 3.92 14.81
N PHE A 86 -1.97 4.01 15.85
CA PHE A 86 -3.42 3.82 15.71
C PHE A 86 -4.10 4.97 14.99
N LEU A 87 -3.71 6.22 15.28
CA LEU A 87 -4.25 7.39 14.57
C LEU A 87 -3.90 7.39 13.08
N ASN A 88 -2.64 7.07 12.74
CA ASN A 88 -2.23 6.96 11.34
C ASN A 88 -2.97 5.81 10.63
N ALA A 89 -3.17 4.67 11.29
CA ALA A 89 -3.96 3.56 10.73
C ALA A 89 -5.44 3.95 10.53
N ALA A 90 -6.04 4.70 11.47
CA ALA A 90 -7.42 5.19 11.36
C ALA A 90 -7.59 6.18 10.20
N ILE A 91 -6.61 7.06 9.97
CA ILE A 91 -6.60 7.99 8.82
C ILE A 91 -6.53 7.21 7.50
N VAL A 92 -5.63 6.24 7.40
CA VAL A 92 -5.52 5.40 6.19
C VAL A 92 -6.82 4.60 5.97
N ASN A 93 -7.40 4.00 7.02
CA ASN A 93 -8.62 3.19 6.91
C ASN A 93 -9.85 4.03 6.55
N SER A 94 -10.01 5.22 7.15
CA SER A 94 -11.11 6.14 6.80
C SER A 94 -10.97 6.65 5.37
N SER A 95 -9.75 6.99 4.93
CA SER A 95 -9.52 7.40 3.53
C SER A 95 -9.91 6.29 2.54
N PHE A 96 -9.58 5.03 2.85
CA PHE A 96 -9.97 3.88 2.04
C PHE A 96 -11.49 3.71 1.95
N GLN A 97 -12.19 3.84 3.08
CA GLN A 97 -13.66 3.80 3.13
C GLN A 97 -14.27 4.95 2.32
N THR A 98 -13.76 6.17 2.43
CA THR A 98 -14.28 7.31 1.66
C THR A 98 -14.09 7.16 0.15
N LEU A 99 -12.99 6.53 -0.29
CA LEU A 99 -12.72 6.24 -1.70
C LEU A 99 -13.63 5.13 -2.25
N THR A 100 -14.05 4.18 -1.41
CA THR A 100 -14.97 3.10 -1.82
C THR A 100 -16.42 3.55 -1.94
N PHE A 101 -16.83 4.62 -1.25
CA PHE A 101 -18.21 5.15 -1.26
C PHE A 101 -18.45 6.34 -2.22
N GLY A 102 -17.44 6.80 -2.98
CA GLY A 102 -17.64 7.67 -4.14
C GLY A 102 -18.04 9.14 -3.89
N THR A 103 -18.15 9.59 -2.64
CA THR A 103 -18.32 11.03 -2.31
C THR A 103 -16.97 11.65 -1.99
N CYS A 104 -16.29 12.09 -3.04
CA CYS A 104 -15.00 12.77 -2.98
C CYS A 104 -15.07 14.12 -2.28
N THR A 105 -13.89 14.55 -1.83
CA THR A 105 -13.46 15.88 -1.36
C THR A 105 -13.61 16.15 0.16
N PHE A 106 -12.47 16.52 0.77
CA PHE A 106 -12.30 17.18 2.07
C PHE A 106 -11.91 16.38 3.33
N PHE A 107 -11.55 15.10 3.33
CA PHE A 107 -11.28 14.43 4.63
C PHE A 107 -10.05 14.98 5.40
N GLY A 108 -8.96 15.30 4.71
CA GLY A 108 -7.77 15.89 5.35
C GLY A 108 -8.00 17.29 5.95
N CYS A 109 -8.86 18.10 5.32
CA CYS A 109 -9.25 19.42 5.83
C CYS A 109 -10.38 19.34 6.88
N LEU A 110 -11.32 18.40 6.75
CA LEU A 110 -12.43 18.24 7.71
C LEU A 110 -11.96 17.67 9.05
N LEU A 111 -10.96 16.79 9.08
CA LEU A 111 -10.42 16.33 10.36
C LEU A 111 -9.69 17.44 11.13
N THR A 112 -9.01 18.37 10.43
CA THR A 112 -8.39 19.53 11.07
C THR A 112 -9.39 20.64 11.40
N ASN A 113 -10.46 20.82 10.59
CA ASN A 113 -11.46 21.87 10.79
C ASN A 113 -12.60 21.45 11.73
N GLY A 114 -12.92 20.16 11.84
CA GLY A 114 -13.94 19.62 12.74
C GLY A 114 -13.53 19.59 14.21
N GLN A 115 -12.24 19.77 14.50
CA GLN A 115 -11.74 20.01 15.86
C GLN A 115 -11.58 21.51 16.19
N GLY A 116 -11.94 22.41 15.26
CA GLY A 116 -11.69 23.85 15.34
C GLY A 116 -12.88 24.73 15.72
N GLU A 117 -14.08 24.20 15.97
CA GLU A 117 -15.24 25.01 16.37
C GLU A 117 -15.29 25.31 17.88
N GLN A 118 -14.20 25.84 18.46
CA GLN A 118 -14.28 26.75 19.60
C GLN A 118 -13.04 27.68 19.60
N GLY A 119 -13.18 28.89 19.06
CA GLY A 119 -12.26 29.99 19.33
C GLY A 119 -11.80 30.81 18.13
N HIS A 120 -12.43 31.98 17.95
CA HIS A 120 -11.87 33.24 17.43
C HIS A 120 -10.94 33.19 16.20
N LEU A 121 -11.47 33.62 15.05
CA LEU A 121 -10.72 33.85 13.80
C LEU A 121 -9.61 34.92 13.99
N PRO A 122 -8.34 34.67 13.61
CA PRO A 122 -7.34 35.71 13.46
C PRO A 122 -7.43 36.38 12.07
N PRO A 123 -6.99 37.65 11.93
CA PRO A 123 -7.17 38.42 10.71
C PRO A 123 -6.26 37.92 9.58
N GLU A 124 -6.81 38.05 8.38
CA GLU A 124 -6.20 37.82 7.06
C GLU A 124 -4.82 38.47 6.95
N LYS A 125 -3.81 37.68 6.58
CA LYS A 125 -2.53 38.20 6.10
C LYS A 125 -2.16 37.56 4.77
N ASP A 126 -1.99 38.46 3.80
CA ASP A 126 -1.56 38.25 2.44
C ASP A 126 -0.30 37.38 2.29
N GLY A 127 -0.29 36.58 1.22
CA GLY A 127 0.92 36.33 0.45
C GLY A 127 1.90 35.28 0.98
N ALA A 128 1.57 34.00 0.86
CA ALA A 128 2.59 32.95 0.73
C ALA A 128 2.05 31.77 -0.07
N LYS A 129 2.39 31.70 -1.37
CA LYS A 129 2.21 30.50 -2.18
C LYS A 129 3.14 29.42 -1.65
N LYS A 130 2.66 28.54 -0.77
CA LYS A 130 3.37 27.30 -0.43
C LYS A 130 3.32 26.39 -1.67
N LYS A 131 4.47 26.24 -2.35
CA LYS A 131 4.66 25.19 -3.36
C LYS A 131 4.42 23.84 -2.69
N LEU A 132 3.46 23.08 -3.21
CA LEU A 132 3.34 21.66 -2.92
C LEU A 132 4.60 20.95 -3.44
N PRO A 133 5.20 20.01 -2.68
CA PRO A 133 6.32 19.22 -3.17
C PRO A 133 5.87 18.37 -4.36
N GLU A 134 6.61 18.45 -5.47
CA GLU A 134 6.37 17.81 -6.78
C GLU A 134 6.50 16.27 -6.75
N ASN A 135 6.41 15.64 -5.58
CA ASN A 135 6.79 14.25 -5.36
C ASN A 135 5.61 13.35 -4.94
N CYS A 136 4.42 13.92 -4.72
CA CYS A 136 3.23 13.12 -4.39
C CYS A 136 2.56 12.64 -5.69
N TRP A 137 3.18 11.67 -6.35
CA TRP A 137 2.49 10.84 -7.32
C TRP A 137 1.54 9.91 -6.54
N CYS A 138 0.26 10.28 -6.49
CA CYS A 138 -0.81 9.35 -6.13
C CYS A 138 -1.34 8.77 -7.44
N GLU A 139 -0.98 7.51 -7.73
CA GLU A 139 -1.79 6.64 -8.61
C GLU A 139 -2.94 6.01 -7.81
#